data_AF-A0A0M3JAN9-F1
#
_entry.id   AF-A0A0M3JAN9-F1
#
_cell.length_a   1.000
_cell.length_b   1.000
_cell.length_c   1.000
_cell.angle_alpha   90.00
_cell.angle_beta   90.00
_cell.angle_gamma   90.00
#
_symmetry.space_group_name_H-M   'P 1'
#
loop_
_entity.id
_entity.type
_entity.pdbx_description
1 polymer ?
#
loop_
_entity_poly.entity_id
_entity_poly.type
_entity_poly.pdbx_seq_one_letter_code
_entity_poly.pdbx_strand_id
1 'polypeptide(L)'
;MVPLQRTKLFDGRLKLWFEFQKVHYTFDEDKKQFRSFELDTNKPMKYFQESKGLETDEAIVEAKQDLGDNHMEMVIPQFMELFK
;
A
#
# COMPACT_ATOMS: atom_id res chain seq x y z
N MET A 1 -13.96 -0.73 -13.87
CA MET A 1 -14.36 -0.16 -12.57
C MET A 1 -13.68 -0.99 -11.50
N VAL A 2 -13.00 -0.37 -10.52
CA VAL A 2 -12.30 -1.08 -9.42
C VAL A 2 -13.09 -0.97 -8.11
N PRO A 3 -13.12 -2.01 -7.27
CA PRO A 3 -13.84 -1.97 -6.00
C PRO A 3 -13.09 -1.13 -4.97
N LEU A 4 -13.83 -0.26 -4.25
CA LEU A 4 -13.31 0.50 -3.12
C LEU A 4 -13.38 -0.34 -1.84
N GLN A 5 -12.23 -0.57 -1.22
CA GLN A 5 -12.07 -1.31 0.04
C GLN A 5 -12.08 -0.36 1.24
N ARG A 6 -12.46 -0.92 2.41
CA ARG A 6 -12.55 -0.21 3.68
C ARG A 6 -11.95 -1.06 4.79
N THR A 7 -10.94 -0.55 5.47
CA THR A 7 -10.27 -1.25 6.57
C THR A 7 -10.31 -0.37 7.83
N LYS A 8 -10.66 -0.95 8.97
CA LYS A 8 -10.64 -0.24 10.25
C LYS A 8 -9.23 -0.31 10.84
N LEU A 9 -8.63 0.85 11.08
CA LEU A 9 -7.30 0.97 11.69
C LEU A 9 -7.38 0.78 13.22
N PHE A 10 -6.22 0.61 13.87
CA PHE A 10 -6.15 0.39 15.33
C PHE A 10 -6.70 1.56 16.15
N ASP A 11 -6.53 2.78 15.64
CA ASP A 11 -7.08 4.00 16.24
C ASP A 11 -8.59 4.20 15.99
N GLY A 12 -9.23 3.29 15.26
CA GLY A 12 -10.65 3.33 14.93
C GLY A 12 -10.99 4.14 13.67
N ARG A 13 -10.02 4.77 13.01
CA ARG A 13 -10.20 5.43 11.72
C ARG A 13 -10.48 4.42 10.61
N LEU A 14 -11.11 4.89 9.53
CA LEU A 14 -11.44 4.08 8.37
C LEU A 14 -10.47 4.38 7.23
N LYS A 15 -9.62 3.42 6.88
CA LYS A 15 -8.76 3.49 5.70
C LYS A 15 -9.56 3.12 4.46
N LEU A 16 -9.57 4.01 3.47
CA LEU A 16 -10.13 3.77 2.14
C LEU A 16 -9.00 3.47 1.16
N TRP A 17 -9.13 2.39 0.40
CA TRP A 17 -8.10 2.00 -0.57
C TRP A 17 -8.66 1.15 -1.71
N PHE A 18 -7.91 1.04 -2.80
CA PHE A 18 -8.20 0.09 -3.88
C PHE A 18 -6.91 -0.34 -4.56
N GLU A 19 -7.00 -1.40 -5.35
CA GLU A 19 -5.90 -1.86 -6.21
C GLU A 19 -6.28 -1.74 -7.68
N PHE A 20 -5.36 -1.21 -8.46
CA PHE A 20 -5.51 -1.10 -9.91
C PHE A 20 -4.18 -1.41 -10.58
N GLN A 21 -4.19 -2.36 -11.52
CA GLN A 21 -2.99 -2.82 -12.23
C GLN A 21 -1.84 -3.21 -11.27
N LYS A 22 -2.16 -3.93 -10.18
CA LYS A 22 -1.21 -4.35 -9.13
C LYS A 22 -0.56 -3.20 -8.33
N VAL A 23 -1.09 -1.98 -8.43
CA VAL A 23 -0.66 -0.84 -7.62
C VAL A 23 -1.72 -0.57 -6.56
N HIS A 24 -1.29 -0.47 -5.31
CA HIS A 24 -2.13 -0.15 -4.17
C HIS A 24 -2.28 1.36 -4.04
N TYR A 25 -3.52 1.83 -3.92
CA TYR A 25 -3.86 3.25 -3.75
C TYR A 25 -4.59 3.45 -2.43
N THR A 26 -4.07 4.31 -1.57
CA THR A 26 -4.71 4.71 -0.31
C THR A 26 -5.24 6.14 -0.42
N PHE A 27 -6.39 6.41 0.20
CA PHE A 27 -6.94 7.75 0.27
C PHE A 27 -6.17 8.61 1.29
N ASP A 28 -5.61 9.71 0.82
CA ASP A 28 -4.96 10.75 1.61
C ASP A 28 -6.03 11.78 2.01
N GLU A 29 -6.40 11.82 3.29
CA GLU A 29 -7.47 12.70 3.80
C GLU A 29 -7.09 14.18 3.70
N ASP A 30 -5.81 14.52 3.88
CA ASP A 30 -5.32 15.90 3.85
C ASP A 30 -5.40 16.46 2.42
N LYS A 31 -5.00 15.66 1.44
CA LYS A 31 -4.99 16.05 0.01
C LYS A 31 -6.29 15.72 -0.71
N LYS A 32 -7.21 15.00 -0.06
CA LYS A 32 -8.49 14.53 -0.62
C LYS A 32 -8.33 13.78 -1.95
N GLN A 33 -7.30 12.95 -2.06
CA GLN A 33 -6.99 12.20 -3.28
C GLN A 33 -6.45 10.80 -2.97
N PHE A 34 -6.62 9.87 -3.90
CA PHE A 34 -5.95 8.57 -3.82
C PHE A 34 -4.52 8.67 -4.29
N ARG A 35 -3.59 8.09 -3.53
CA ARG A 35 -2.17 8.08 -3.85
C ARG A 35 -1.62 6.68 -3.78
N SER A 36 -0.75 6.35 -4.72
CA SER A 36 0.09 5.16 -4.63
C SER A 36 1.20 5.40 -3.62
N PHE A 37 1.72 4.33 -3.04
CA PHE A 37 2.95 4.42 -2.26
C PHE A 37 4.09 4.97 -3.13
N GLU A 38 4.73 6.03 -2.65
CA GLU A 38 5.92 6.61 -3.25
C GLU A 38 7.12 6.18 -2.40
N LEU A 39 8.07 5.47 -3.02
CA LEU A 39 9.32 5.14 -2.36
C LEU A 39 10.09 6.42 -2.04
N ASP A 40 10.77 6.42 -0.90
CA ASP A 40 11.46 7.59 -0.33
C ASP A 40 12.78 7.90 -1.04
N THR A 41 12.76 7.97 -2.38
CA THR A 41 13.95 8.13 -3.23
C THR A 41 14.60 9.51 -3.14
N ASN A 42 13.90 10.49 -2.55
CA ASN A 42 14.35 11.87 -2.41
C ASN A 42 15.11 12.16 -1.09
N LYS A 43 15.43 11.13 -0.30
CA LYS A 43 16.18 11.31 0.97
C LYS A 43 17.70 11.40 0.71
N PRO A 44 18.46 12.18 1.50
CA PRO A 44 19.92 12.21 1.38
C PRO A 44 20.54 10.86 1.78
N MET A 45 21.71 10.53 1.22
CA MET A 45 22.41 9.26 1.51
C MET A 45 22.60 9.00 3.02
N LYS A 46 22.84 10.07 3.79
CA LYS A 46 23.00 10.02 5.25
C LYS A 46 21.79 9.36 5.94
N TYR A 47 20.57 9.66 5.48
CA TYR A 47 19.35 9.06 6.03
C TYR A 47 19.38 7.53 5.93
N PHE A 48 19.78 7.00 4.78
CA PHE A 48 19.86 5.56 4.57
C PHE A 48 21.00 4.90 5.35
N GLN A 49 22.13 5.60 5.52
CA GLN A 49 23.26 5.11 6.30
C GLN A 49 22.95 5.02 7.80
N GLU A 50 22.14 5.94 8.32
CA GLU A 50 21.75 5.98 9.73
C GLU A 50 20.50 5.15 10.03
N SER A 51 19.78 4.70 9.00
CA SER A 51 18.55 3.92 9.16
C SER A 51 18.81 2.55 9.79
N LYS A 52 18.04 2.23 10.83
CA LYS A 52 18.05 0.92 11.52
C LYS A 52 16.84 0.06 11.18
N GLY A 53 15.98 0.52 10.26
CA GLY A 53 14.69 -0.11 9.98
C GLY A 53 13.62 0.24 11.02
N LEU A 54 12.57 -0.59 11.07
CA LEU A 54 11.48 -0.45 12.03
C LEU A 54 11.88 -1.17 13.33
N GLU A 55 12.13 -0.40 14.40
CA GLU A 55 12.70 -0.93 15.65
C GLU A 55 11.62 -1.43 16.64
N THR A 56 10.34 -1.12 16.42
CA THR A 56 9.25 -1.51 17.32
C THR A 56 8.16 -2.31 16.61
N ASP A 57 7.49 -3.19 17.34
CA ASP A 57 6.37 -3.98 16.81
C ASP A 57 5.22 -3.07 16.36
N GLU A 58 4.97 -1.97 17.07
CA GLU A 58 3.97 -0.97 16.68
C GLU A 58 4.31 -0.36 15.31
N ALA A 59 5.56 -0.01 15.07
CA ALA A 59 6.00 0.56 13.79
C ALA A 59 5.89 -0.45 12.65
N ILE A 60 6.14 -1.73 12.91
CA ILE A 60 5.94 -2.82 11.93
C ILE A 60 4.46 -2.99 11.60
N VAL A 61 3.60 -2.99 12.63
CA VAL A 61 2.16 -3.14 12.48
C VAL A 61 1.55 -1.97 11.72
N GLU A 62 1.96 -0.74 12.03
CA GLU A 62 1.55 0.47 11.31
C GLU A 62 2.00 0.42 9.84
N ALA A 63 3.28 0.14 9.59
CA ALA A 63 3.81 0.01 8.23
C ALA A 63 3.08 -1.09 7.43
N LYS A 64 2.71 -2.20 8.06
CA LYS A 64 1.93 -3.28 7.43
C LYS A 64 0.50 -2.85 7.12
N GLN A 65 -0.15 -2.09 8.01
CA GLN A 65 -1.48 -1.52 7.72
C GLN A 65 -1.42 -0.54 6.56
N ASP A 66 -0.33 0.22 6.43
CA ASP A 66 -0.15 1.24 5.41
C ASP A 66 0.22 0.67 4.04
N LEU A 67 1.22 -0.21 3.99
CA LEU A 67 1.79 -0.73 2.75
C LEU A 67 1.14 -2.02 2.28
N GLY A 68 0.45 -2.73 3.18
CA GLY A 68 -0.01 -4.09 2.93
C GLY A 68 1.14 -5.10 2.90
N ASP A 69 0.82 -6.34 2.57
CA ASP A 69 1.80 -7.41 2.42
C ASP A 69 2.43 -7.38 1.03
N ASN A 70 3.74 -7.59 0.94
CA ASN A 70 4.43 -7.72 -0.35
C ASN A 70 4.17 -9.10 -0.97
N HIS A 71 3.07 -9.22 -1.72
CA HIS A 71 2.73 -10.41 -2.48
C HIS A 71 2.91 -10.20 -3.98
N MET A 72 3.66 -11.10 -4.62
CA MET A 72 3.71 -11.20 -6.08
C MET A 72 2.79 -12.32 -6.55
N GLU A 73 1.60 -11.96 -7.06
CA GLU A 73 0.67 -12.94 -7.62
C GLU A 73 0.78 -13.00 -9.15
N MET A 74 1.02 -14.21 -9.67
CA MET A 74 0.89 -14.52 -11.10
C MET A 74 -0.57 -14.84 -11.39
N VAL A 75 -1.30 -13.85 -11.92
CA VAL A 75 -2.69 -14.04 -12.31
C VAL A 75 -2.73 -14.83 -13.61
N ILE A 76 -3.24 -16.05 -13.55
CA ILE A 76 -3.53 -16.85 -14.74
C ILE A 76 -4.88 -16.34 -15.28
N PRO A 77 -4.97 -15.95 -16.58
CA PRO A 77 -6.21 -15.47 -17.16
C PRO A 77 -7.28 -16.56 -17.10
N GLN A 78 -8.55 -16.15 -17.00
CA GLN A 78 -9.63 -17.11 -17.04
C GLN A 78 -9.73 -17.74 -18.44
N PHE A 79 -10.14 -19.00 -18.51
CA PHE A 79 -10.27 -19.70 -19.78
C PHE A 79 -11.10 -18.92 -20.82
N MET A 80 -12.19 -18.27 -20.39
CA MET A 80 -13.04 -17.45 -21.26
C MET A 80 -12.35 -16.19 -21.80
N GLU A 81 -11.31 -15.70 -21.14
CA GLU A 81 -10.51 -14.56 -21.60
C GLU A 81 -9.48 -14.97 -22.66
N LEU A 82 -9.15 -16.25 -22.78
CA LEU A 82 -8.21 -16.75 -23.79
C LEU A 82 -8.80 -16.79 -25.22
N PHE A 83 -10.13 -16.74 -25.35
CA PHE A 83 -10.83 -16.88 -26.63
C PHE A 83 -11.62 -15.61 -27.03
N LYS A 84 -11.45 -14.50 -26.31
CA LYS A 84 -12.09 -13.21 -26.62
C LYS A 84 -11.18 -12.30 -27.43
#